data_AF-A0AAJ8JTH0-F1
#
_entry.id   AF-A0AAJ8JTH0-F1
#
_cell.length_a   1.000
_cell.length_b   1.000
_cell.length_c   1.000
_cell.angle_alpha   90.00
_cell.angle_beta   90.00
_cell.angle_gamma   90.00
#
_symmetry.space_group_name_H-M   'P 1'
#
loop_
_entity.id
_entity.type
_entity.pdbx_description
1 polymer ?
#
loop_
_entity_poly.entity_id
_entity_poly.type
_entity_poly.pdbx_seq_one_letter_code
_entity_poly.pdbx_strand_id
1 'polypeptide(L)'
;MSESDQTRCKIIQDHPIANGLDVFRATFRRQIATNIINLRNRRDVRNVTLNLLPDLEVLPVSRILLSKTSAQDTIRDDILRLKSAASPDDFYFNPIIPLLEAALADNLEDALIWDRVADAAAALNATPPPRSMTLSSQQTPRVHYTGGIVNSSERRSDIDPVLRRELEQLDVELPNFHATYFGRVADLEAAAAAVFQSCTSGSDPLFQEGWKGWPTNANEGRYRPPQTQRWLLAQPNTPLQDSTVKRKLDIGFMRGPKPKSSSQYSWSQVLVPGELKNNPSADTHANAWLDLGRYVRETLSAQDTRRFVLGFTLCGSLMRIWEFDRLGGIASDKFDINKEGERFVSTILGFLWMSEEDLGFDPTIITCGDKRYIDIERNGQEERIIIKKTMSRAR
;
A
#
# COMPACT_ATOMS: atom_id res chain seq x y z
N MET A 1 -22.79 -23.60 24.07
CA MET A 1 -22.95 -24.12 22.69
C MET A 1 -24.43 -24.17 22.39
N SER A 2 -24.87 -23.68 21.24
CA SER A 2 -26.27 -23.80 20.83
C SER A 2 -26.59 -25.26 20.47
N GLU A 3 -27.87 -25.63 20.46
CA GLU A 3 -28.34 -26.97 20.03
C GLU A 3 -27.93 -27.28 18.56
N SER A 4 -27.83 -26.22 17.75
CA SER A 4 -27.30 -26.26 16.39
C SER A 4 -25.81 -26.61 16.34
N ASP A 5 -24.99 -26.02 17.22
CA ASP A 5 -23.54 -26.29 17.30
C ASP A 5 -23.27 -27.73 17.77
N GLN A 6 -24.07 -28.25 18.70
CA GLN A 6 -23.95 -29.64 19.17
C GLN A 6 -24.28 -30.63 18.06
N THR A 7 -25.32 -30.36 17.28
CA THR A 7 -25.72 -31.19 16.13
C THR A 7 -24.65 -31.17 15.03
N ARG A 8 -24.07 -30.00 14.75
CA ARG A 8 -22.94 -29.84 13.81
C ARG A 8 -21.71 -30.63 14.23
N CYS A 9 -21.27 -30.50 15.49
CA CYS A 9 -20.11 -31.24 16.00
C CYS A 9 -20.32 -32.76 15.89
N LYS A 10 -21.53 -33.25 16.19
CA LYS A 10 -21.85 -34.68 16.10
C LYS A 10 -21.75 -35.21 14.66
N ILE A 11 -22.29 -34.47 13.68
CA ILE A 11 -22.21 -34.85 12.26
C ILE A 11 -20.75 -34.96 11.79
N ILE A 12 -19.88 -34.04 12.21
CA ILE A 12 -18.46 -34.05 11.83
C ILE A 12 -17.72 -35.21 12.50
N GLN A 13 -18.04 -35.52 13.76
CA GLN A 13 -17.45 -36.65 14.48
C GLN A 13 -17.87 -38.01 13.91
N ASP A 14 -19.14 -38.15 13.51
CA ASP A 14 -19.69 -39.39 12.94
C ASP A 14 -19.15 -39.66 11.52
N HIS A 15 -18.62 -38.63 10.85
CA HIS A 15 -18.12 -38.69 9.48
C HIS A 15 -16.81 -37.88 9.34
N PRO A 16 -15.67 -38.36 9.88
CA PRO A 16 -14.41 -37.63 9.74
C PRO A 16 -13.92 -37.60 8.28
N ILE A 17 -13.13 -36.58 7.94
CA ILE A 17 -12.43 -36.46 6.66
C ILE A 17 -11.45 -37.64 6.50
N ALA A 18 -10.82 -38.07 7.60
CA ALA A 18 -9.86 -39.17 7.64
C ALA A 18 -8.80 -39.05 6.51
N ASN A 19 -8.68 -40.07 5.67
CA ASN A 19 -7.71 -40.13 4.57
C ASN A 19 -8.20 -39.38 3.31
N GLY A 20 -9.34 -38.70 3.36
CA GLY A 20 -9.97 -38.06 2.21
C GLY A 20 -9.14 -36.97 1.53
N LEU A 21 -8.14 -36.41 2.23
CA LEU A 21 -7.21 -35.41 1.71
C LEU A 21 -5.79 -35.92 1.50
N ASP A 22 -5.52 -37.22 1.66
CA ASP A 22 -4.15 -37.75 1.62
C ASP A 22 -3.49 -37.58 0.26
N VAL A 23 -4.25 -37.80 -0.83
CA VAL A 23 -3.77 -37.62 -2.21
C VAL A 23 -3.44 -36.15 -2.47
N PHE A 24 -4.33 -35.24 -2.05
CA PHE A 24 -4.10 -33.81 -2.12
C PHE A 24 -2.84 -33.40 -1.34
N ARG A 25 -2.73 -33.81 -0.08
CA ARG A 25 -1.59 -33.51 0.79
C ARG A 25 -0.27 -34.04 0.22
N ALA A 26 -0.25 -35.29 -0.24
CA ALA A 26 0.92 -35.90 -0.87
C ALA A 26 1.36 -35.15 -2.14
N THR A 27 0.41 -34.63 -2.90
CA THR A 27 0.69 -33.89 -4.14
C THR A 27 1.25 -32.50 -3.84
N PHE A 28 0.62 -31.74 -2.95
CA PHE A 28 0.88 -30.29 -2.83
C PHE A 28 1.87 -29.92 -1.72
N ARG A 29 1.98 -30.69 -0.62
CA ARG A 29 2.87 -30.32 0.50
C ARG A 29 4.32 -30.16 0.08
N ARG A 30 4.85 -31.15 -0.66
CA ARG A 30 6.24 -31.12 -1.13
C ARG A 30 6.48 -29.93 -2.07
N GLN A 31 5.55 -29.69 -3.00
CA GLN A 31 5.68 -28.62 -4.00
C GLN A 31 5.66 -27.22 -3.35
N ILE A 32 4.87 -27.05 -2.29
CA ILE A 32 4.84 -25.81 -1.51
C ILE A 32 6.12 -25.67 -0.68
N ALA A 33 6.58 -26.73 -0.02
CA ALA A 33 7.81 -26.71 0.77
C ALA A 33 9.07 -26.40 -0.07
N THR A 34 9.09 -26.83 -1.34
CA THR A 34 10.18 -26.55 -2.28
C THR A 34 9.99 -25.28 -3.11
N ASN A 35 9.01 -24.43 -2.77
CA ASN A 35 8.66 -23.19 -3.48
C ASN A 35 8.36 -23.37 -4.99
N ILE A 36 7.93 -24.58 -5.41
CA ILE A 36 7.43 -24.83 -6.79
C ILE A 36 6.03 -24.22 -6.93
N ILE A 37 5.21 -24.33 -5.89
CA ILE A 37 3.88 -23.74 -5.80
C ILE A 37 3.93 -22.63 -4.74
N ASN A 38 3.56 -21.43 -5.12
CA ASN A 38 3.51 -20.28 -4.22
C ASN A 38 2.05 -19.89 -3.95
N LEU A 39 1.57 -20.04 -2.70
CA LEU A 39 0.22 -19.64 -2.31
C LEU A 39 -0.03 -18.11 -2.33
N ARG A 40 0.98 -17.30 -2.70
CA ARG A 40 0.83 -15.88 -3.05
C ARG A 40 0.67 -15.66 -4.56
N ASN A 41 0.91 -16.69 -5.39
CA ASN A 41 0.71 -16.65 -6.83
C ASN A 41 -0.71 -17.11 -7.19
N ARG A 42 -1.41 -16.29 -7.96
CA ARG A 42 -2.80 -16.52 -8.35
C ARG A 42 -3.03 -17.82 -9.13
N ARG A 43 -2.13 -18.16 -10.06
CA ARG A 43 -2.26 -19.39 -10.88
C ARG A 43 -2.07 -20.62 -10.03
N ASP A 44 -1.12 -20.56 -9.10
CA ASP A 44 -0.80 -21.65 -8.18
C ASP A 44 -1.97 -21.89 -7.21
N VAL A 45 -2.51 -20.83 -6.60
CA VAL A 45 -3.68 -20.91 -5.73
C VAL A 45 -4.89 -21.48 -6.47
N ARG A 46 -5.13 -21.05 -7.72
CA ARG A 46 -6.18 -21.62 -8.58
C ARG A 46 -5.98 -23.12 -8.81
N ASN A 47 -4.77 -23.52 -9.18
CA ASN A 47 -4.45 -24.92 -9.42
C ASN A 47 -4.70 -25.77 -8.16
N VAL A 48 -4.17 -25.34 -7.00
CA VAL A 48 -4.36 -26.05 -5.73
C VAL A 48 -5.85 -26.11 -5.34
N THR A 49 -6.60 -25.02 -5.51
CA THR A 49 -8.03 -24.94 -5.20
C THR A 49 -8.85 -25.91 -6.06
N LEU A 50 -8.58 -25.96 -7.36
CA LEU A 50 -9.29 -26.86 -8.29
C LEU A 50 -9.01 -28.34 -8.03
N ASN A 51 -7.94 -28.66 -7.30
CA ASN A 51 -7.66 -30.02 -6.82
C ASN A 51 -8.27 -30.30 -5.43
N LEU A 52 -8.33 -29.31 -4.53
CA LEU A 52 -8.91 -29.50 -3.19
C LEU A 52 -10.43 -29.64 -3.20
N LEU A 53 -11.14 -28.76 -3.92
CA LEU A 53 -12.60 -28.69 -3.85
C LEU A 53 -13.31 -29.98 -4.28
N PRO A 54 -12.87 -30.70 -5.34
CA PRO A 54 -13.42 -32.02 -5.66
C PRO A 54 -13.25 -33.05 -4.54
N ASP A 55 -12.08 -33.08 -3.88
CA ASP A 55 -11.79 -34.02 -2.79
C ASP A 55 -12.70 -33.77 -1.58
N LEU A 56 -13.03 -32.50 -1.29
CA LEU A 56 -14.00 -32.15 -0.25
C LEU A 56 -15.46 -32.44 -0.66
N GLU A 57 -15.80 -32.27 -1.94
CA GLU A 57 -17.16 -32.47 -2.44
C GLU A 57 -17.62 -33.94 -2.30
N VAL A 58 -16.72 -34.89 -2.53
CA VAL A 58 -17.03 -36.33 -2.51
C VAL A 58 -17.27 -36.88 -1.10
N LEU A 59 -16.87 -36.16 -0.06
CA LEU A 59 -17.02 -36.62 1.32
C LEU A 59 -18.49 -36.62 1.75
N PRO A 60 -18.98 -37.67 2.45
CA PRO A 60 -20.37 -37.75 2.89
C PRO A 60 -20.85 -36.53 3.70
N VAL A 61 -19.96 -35.97 4.53
CA VAL A 61 -20.22 -34.78 5.35
C VAL A 61 -20.73 -33.61 4.52
N SER A 62 -20.19 -33.41 3.31
CA SER A 62 -20.52 -32.22 2.50
C SER A 62 -22.03 -32.15 2.19
N ARG A 63 -22.69 -33.30 2.08
CA ARG A 63 -24.12 -33.42 1.72
C ARG A 63 -25.07 -33.30 2.92
N ILE A 64 -24.56 -33.44 4.13
CA ILE A 64 -25.35 -33.53 5.36
C ILE A 64 -25.14 -32.29 6.22
N LEU A 65 -23.93 -31.74 6.20
CA LEU A 65 -23.56 -30.57 6.98
C LEU A 65 -24.17 -29.31 6.36
N LEU A 66 -25.00 -28.61 7.13
CA LEU A 66 -25.62 -27.36 6.68
C LEU A 66 -24.60 -26.24 6.55
N SER A 67 -24.81 -25.37 5.57
CA SER A 67 -24.02 -24.15 5.37
C SER A 67 -24.26 -23.18 6.53
N LYS A 68 -23.20 -22.45 6.93
CA LYS A 68 -23.36 -21.32 7.85
C LYS A 68 -23.96 -20.09 7.16
N THR A 69 -23.99 -20.06 5.83
CA THR A 69 -24.44 -18.90 5.04
C THR A 69 -25.93 -18.89 4.79
N SER A 70 -26.57 -20.06 4.80
CA SER A 70 -27.99 -20.25 4.49
C SER A 70 -28.50 -21.51 5.16
N ALA A 71 -29.64 -21.42 5.85
CA ALA A 71 -30.28 -22.57 6.50
C ALA A 71 -30.87 -23.58 5.50
N GLN A 72 -30.95 -23.24 4.21
CA GLN A 72 -31.46 -24.10 3.14
C GLN A 72 -30.35 -24.80 2.35
N ASP A 73 -29.10 -24.35 2.50
CA ASP A 73 -27.96 -24.85 1.72
C ASP A 73 -27.09 -25.78 2.56
N THR A 74 -26.41 -26.72 1.89
CA THR A 74 -25.40 -27.58 2.48
C THR A 74 -23.99 -27.06 2.21
N ILE A 75 -23.00 -27.59 2.92
CA ILE A 75 -21.58 -27.33 2.62
C ILE A 75 -21.21 -27.80 1.21
N ARG A 76 -21.90 -28.78 0.64
CA ARG A 76 -21.71 -29.16 -0.77
C ARG A 76 -22.11 -28.03 -1.71
N ASP A 77 -23.17 -27.29 -1.39
CA ASP A 77 -23.59 -26.14 -2.18
C ASP A 77 -22.57 -24.98 -2.06
N ASP A 78 -21.96 -24.80 -0.89
CA ASP A 78 -20.81 -23.90 -0.69
C ASP A 78 -19.63 -24.28 -1.60
N ILE A 79 -19.29 -25.57 -1.65
CA ILE A 79 -18.19 -26.08 -2.49
C ILE A 79 -18.52 -25.89 -3.97
N LEU A 80 -19.75 -26.15 -4.41
CA LEU A 80 -20.16 -25.94 -5.80
C LEU A 80 -20.09 -24.46 -6.20
N ARG A 81 -20.48 -23.55 -5.31
CA ARG A 81 -20.29 -22.09 -5.51
C ARG A 81 -18.82 -21.72 -5.64
N LEU A 82 -17.97 -22.24 -4.76
CA LEU A 82 -16.52 -22.02 -4.83
C LEU A 82 -15.90 -22.58 -6.11
N LYS A 83 -16.33 -23.76 -6.58
CA LYS A 83 -15.89 -24.36 -7.86
C LYS A 83 -16.31 -23.50 -9.06
N SER A 84 -17.56 -23.07 -9.08
CA SER A 84 -18.08 -22.17 -10.12
C SER A 84 -17.31 -20.85 -10.13
N ALA A 85 -16.98 -20.34 -8.95
CA ALA A 85 -16.27 -19.09 -8.81
C ALA A 85 -14.76 -19.23 -9.12
N ALA A 86 -14.13 -20.39 -8.90
CA ALA A 86 -12.72 -20.63 -9.25
C ALA A 86 -12.48 -20.84 -10.77
N SER A 87 -13.54 -20.92 -11.57
CA SER A 87 -13.48 -21.16 -13.02
C SER A 87 -13.09 -19.93 -13.86
N PRO A 88 -13.60 -18.70 -13.62
CA PRO A 88 -13.22 -17.48 -14.35
C PRO A 88 -11.83 -16.96 -13.96
N ASP A 89 -11.18 -16.24 -14.88
CA ASP A 89 -9.88 -15.59 -14.66
C ASP A 89 -9.94 -14.39 -13.70
N ASP A 90 -11.11 -14.05 -13.14
CA ASP A 90 -11.36 -12.88 -12.27
C ASP A 90 -11.65 -13.23 -10.81
N PHE A 91 -11.48 -14.50 -10.44
CA PHE A 91 -11.71 -14.93 -9.06
C PHE A 91 -10.72 -14.33 -8.06
N TYR A 92 -11.24 -13.83 -6.93
CA TYR A 92 -10.49 -13.25 -5.83
C TYR A 92 -10.15 -14.34 -4.82
N PHE A 93 -8.90 -14.82 -4.82
CA PHE A 93 -8.50 -16.03 -4.08
C PHE A 93 -8.17 -15.79 -2.59
N ASN A 94 -8.09 -14.52 -2.14
CA ASN A 94 -7.71 -14.20 -0.76
C ASN A 94 -8.59 -14.90 0.30
N PRO A 95 -9.92 -15.05 0.12
CA PRO A 95 -10.75 -15.79 1.07
C PRO A 95 -10.55 -17.31 1.06
N ILE A 96 -9.93 -17.88 0.02
CA ILE A 96 -9.69 -19.34 -0.11
C ILE A 96 -8.34 -19.75 0.50
N ILE A 97 -7.36 -18.85 0.57
CA ILE A 97 -6.02 -19.16 1.14
C ILE A 97 -6.12 -19.82 2.53
N PRO A 98 -6.94 -19.32 3.48
CA PRO A 98 -7.04 -19.93 4.81
C PRO A 98 -7.66 -21.34 4.80
N LEU A 99 -8.43 -21.71 3.77
CA LEU A 99 -8.93 -23.08 3.55
C LEU A 99 -7.80 -23.99 3.03
N LEU A 100 -6.98 -23.49 2.10
CA LEU A 100 -5.85 -24.27 1.58
C LEU A 100 -4.82 -24.57 2.68
N GLU A 101 -4.49 -23.55 3.48
CA GLU A 101 -3.59 -23.72 4.63
C GLU A 101 -4.13 -24.74 5.63
N ALA A 102 -5.43 -24.70 5.92
CA ALA A 102 -6.09 -25.67 6.80
C ALA A 102 -6.04 -27.10 6.22
N ALA A 103 -6.30 -27.27 4.92
CA ALA A 103 -6.26 -28.58 4.27
C ALA A 103 -4.83 -29.19 4.22
N LEU A 104 -3.81 -28.33 4.14
CA LEU A 104 -2.40 -28.72 4.08
C LEU A 104 -1.77 -28.96 5.45
N ALA A 105 -2.30 -28.35 6.52
CA ALA A 105 -1.79 -28.51 7.88
C ALA A 105 -1.77 -29.97 8.36
N ASP A 106 -0.81 -30.31 9.22
CA ASP A 106 -0.78 -31.59 9.92
C ASP A 106 -1.71 -31.54 11.14
N ASN A 107 -2.47 -32.62 11.35
CA ASN A 107 -3.29 -32.85 12.54
C ASN A 107 -4.27 -31.70 12.89
N LEU A 108 -4.96 -31.16 11.88
CA LEU A 108 -6.01 -30.18 12.08
C LEU A 108 -7.36 -30.86 12.35
N GLU A 109 -8.20 -30.24 13.19
CA GLU A 109 -9.58 -30.69 13.40
C GLU A 109 -10.41 -30.51 12.13
N ASP A 110 -11.12 -31.56 11.71
CA ASP A 110 -11.99 -31.55 10.52
C ASP A 110 -13.02 -30.41 10.57
N ALA A 111 -13.49 -30.06 11.77
CA ALA A 111 -14.41 -28.95 11.99
C ALA A 111 -13.85 -27.62 11.47
N LEU A 112 -12.54 -27.37 11.64
CA LEU A 112 -11.92 -26.15 11.15
C LEU A 112 -11.87 -26.12 9.62
N ILE A 113 -11.60 -27.25 8.96
CA ILE A 113 -11.62 -27.32 7.49
C ILE A 113 -13.02 -26.97 6.97
N TRP A 114 -14.06 -27.57 7.54
CA TRP A 114 -15.45 -27.28 7.15
C TRP A 114 -15.89 -25.85 7.48
N ASP A 115 -15.36 -25.26 8.55
CA ASP A 115 -15.58 -23.86 8.88
C ASP A 115 -14.93 -22.93 7.85
N ARG A 116 -13.69 -23.23 7.40
CA ARG A 116 -13.03 -22.46 6.34
C ARG A 116 -13.72 -22.58 4.99
N VAL A 117 -14.38 -23.71 4.68
CA VAL A 117 -15.23 -23.82 3.48
C VAL A 117 -16.41 -22.84 3.58
N ALA A 118 -17.09 -22.81 4.73
CA ALA A 118 -18.22 -21.93 4.94
C ALA A 118 -17.82 -20.44 4.92
N ASP A 119 -16.68 -20.10 5.53
CA ASP A 119 -16.14 -18.72 5.54
C ASP A 119 -15.78 -18.26 4.11
N ALA A 120 -15.12 -19.13 3.33
CA ALA A 120 -14.78 -18.84 1.94
C ALA A 120 -16.03 -18.64 1.07
N ALA A 121 -17.08 -19.43 1.28
CA ALA A 121 -18.35 -19.27 0.57
C ALA A 121 -19.12 -18.02 1.03
N ALA A 122 -19.09 -17.69 2.32
CA ALA A 122 -19.68 -16.46 2.86
C ALA A 122 -19.07 -15.21 2.22
N ALA A 123 -17.75 -15.23 2.02
CA ALA A 123 -17.02 -14.15 1.35
C ALA A 123 -17.44 -13.94 -0.12
N LEU A 124 -18.09 -14.92 -0.78
CA LEU A 124 -18.67 -14.74 -2.11
C LEU A 124 -19.98 -13.92 -2.08
N ASN A 125 -20.74 -14.02 -0.99
CA ASN A 125 -22.04 -13.36 -0.83
C ASN A 125 -21.92 -12.00 -0.12
N ALA A 126 -20.81 -11.76 0.58
CA ALA A 126 -20.48 -10.43 1.08
C ALA A 126 -20.35 -9.48 -0.11
N THR A 127 -21.12 -8.39 -0.11
CA THR A 127 -21.02 -7.31 -1.10
C THR A 127 -19.54 -7.02 -1.37
N PRO A 128 -19.08 -7.00 -2.64
CA PRO A 128 -17.66 -7.03 -2.92
C PRO A 128 -16.98 -5.83 -2.27
N PRO A 129 -15.78 -5.96 -1.68
CA PRO A 129 -14.88 -4.82 -1.70
C PRO A 129 -14.75 -4.37 -3.18
N PRO A 130 -14.64 -3.06 -3.45
CA PRO A 130 -14.76 -2.50 -4.79
C PRO A 130 -13.97 -3.35 -5.80
N ARG A 131 -14.67 -3.76 -6.86
CA ARG A 131 -14.18 -4.61 -7.96
C ARG A 131 -12.67 -4.49 -8.13
N SER A 132 -11.93 -5.60 -7.91
CA SER A 132 -10.64 -5.74 -8.58
C SER A 132 -10.89 -5.55 -10.06
N MET A 133 -10.36 -4.46 -10.60
CA MET A 133 -10.27 -4.25 -12.04
C MET A 133 -9.56 -5.46 -12.62
N THR A 134 -10.28 -6.22 -13.45
CA THR A 134 -9.71 -7.09 -14.48
C THR A 134 -8.44 -6.47 -15.05
N LEU A 135 -7.29 -7.03 -14.70
CA LEU A 135 -6.08 -6.91 -15.50
C LEU A 135 -6.37 -7.65 -16.80
N SER A 136 -6.90 -6.91 -17.79
CA SER A 136 -7.04 -7.40 -19.16
C SER A 136 -5.67 -7.90 -19.61
N SER A 137 -5.56 -9.22 -19.76
CA SER A 137 -4.39 -9.95 -20.22
C SER A 137 -4.21 -9.89 -21.74
N GLN A 138 -4.69 -8.82 -22.38
CA GLN A 138 -4.19 -8.46 -23.70
C GLN A 138 -3.07 -7.45 -23.52
N GLN A 139 -1.86 -7.87 -23.86
CA GLN A 139 -0.70 -7.03 -24.06
C GLN A 139 -0.97 -5.98 -25.15
N THR A 140 -1.70 -4.95 -24.77
CA THR A 140 -1.64 -3.62 -25.37
C THR A 140 -1.71 -2.67 -24.19
N PRO A 141 -0.67 -1.87 -23.90
CA PRO A 141 -0.70 -0.89 -22.82
C PRO A 141 -1.97 -0.05 -22.95
N ARG A 142 -2.74 0.11 -21.86
CA ARG A 142 -3.77 1.16 -21.82
C ARG A 142 -3.10 2.48 -22.20
N VAL A 143 -3.76 3.17 -23.13
CA VAL A 143 -3.16 4.10 -24.09
C VAL A 143 -2.76 5.40 -23.40
N HIS A 144 -1.58 5.39 -22.76
CA HIS A 144 -0.81 6.52 -22.21
C HIS A 144 -0.80 6.57 -20.67
N TYR A 145 0.25 6.00 -20.09
CA TYR A 145 0.74 6.43 -18.78
C TYR A 145 1.64 7.66 -18.97
N THR A 146 1.74 8.57 -18.00
CA THR A 146 2.74 9.65 -18.02
C THR A 146 4.15 9.07 -18.06
N GLY A 147 4.35 7.92 -17.42
CA GLY A 147 5.50 7.05 -17.56
C GLY A 147 5.57 6.29 -18.89
N GLY A 148 4.80 6.64 -19.92
CA GLY A 148 4.77 6.05 -21.27
C GLY A 148 4.95 7.09 -22.39
N ILE A 149 4.98 8.38 -22.07
CA ILE A 149 5.13 9.45 -23.06
C ILE A 149 6.58 9.47 -23.55
N VAL A 150 6.77 9.16 -24.83
CA VAL A 150 8.05 9.18 -25.55
C VAL A 150 8.01 10.35 -26.53
N ASN A 151 8.04 11.59 -26.01
CA ASN A 151 8.31 12.76 -26.84
C ASN A 151 8.68 13.98 -25.99
N SER A 152 9.46 14.88 -26.59
CA SER A 152 10.15 16.03 -25.99
C SER A 152 9.25 17.20 -25.56
N SER A 153 7.96 16.96 -25.29
CA SER A 153 7.05 17.99 -24.80
C SER A 153 6.55 17.62 -23.40
N GLU A 154 7.38 17.90 -22.39
CA GLU A 154 6.95 17.96 -20.99
C GLU A 154 6.01 19.17 -20.71
N ARG A 155 5.34 19.67 -21.74
CA ARG A 155 4.41 20.80 -21.65
C ARG A 155 3.19 20.39 -20.85
N ARG A 156 2.71 21.29 -19.99
CA ARG A 156 1.50 21.09 -19.18
C ARG A 156 0.29 20.65 -20.02
N SER A 157 0.13 21.24 -21.20
CA SER A 157 -0.97 20.90 -22.14
C SER A 157 -1.02 19.42 -22.50
N ASP A 158 0.12 18.74 -22.50
CA ASP A 158 0.24 17.38 -23.04
C ASP A 158 0.27 16.36 -21.88
N ILE A 159 0.93 16.72 -20.77
CA ILE A 159 1.06 15.86 -19.59
C ILE A 159 -0.21 15.87 -18.74
N ASP A 160 -0.80 17.03 -18.49
CA ASP A 160 -1.91 17.15 -17.52
C ASP A 160 -3.14 16.32 -17.90
N PRO A 161 -3.57 16.20 -19.17
CA PRO A 161 -4.68 15.32 -19.55
C PRO A 161 -4.39 13.83 -19.36
N VAL A 162 -3.13 13.42 -19.46
CA VAL A 162 -2.71 12.04 -19.21
C VAL A 162 -2.67 11.78 -17.71
N LEU A 163 -2.00 12.66 -16.95
CA LEU A 163 -1.91 12.56 -15.50
C LEU A 163 -3.31 12.57 -14.86
N ARG A 164 -4.23 13.42 -15.31
CA ARG A 164 -5.60 13.46 -14.78
C ARG A 164 -6.31 12.11 -14.93
N ARG A 165 -6.16 11.44 -16.09
CA ARG A 165 -6.76 10.12 -16.33
C ARG A 165 -6.14 9.03 -15.45
N GLU A 166 -4.85 9.11 -15.16
CA GLU A 166 -4.19 8.22 -14.19
C GLU A 166 -4.78 8.43 -12.79
N LEU A 167 -4.92 9.70 -12.39
CA LEU A 167 -5.39 10.09 -11.06
C LEU A 167 -6.89 9.77 -10.80
N GLU A 168 -7.70 9.69 -11.86
CA GLU A 168 -9.12 9.30 -11.76
C GLU A 168 -9.32 7.84 -11.34
N GLN A 169 -8.31 6.98 -11.53
CA GLN A 169 -8.40 5.54 -11.29
C GLN A 169 -7.66 5.10 -10.01
N LEU A 170 -7.21 6.04 -9.17
CA LEU A 170 -6.45 5.70 -7.98
C LEU A 170 -7.32 5.09 -6.89
N ASP A 171 -6.76 4.08 -6.23
CA ASP A 171 -7.34 3.51 -5.03
C ASP A 171 -7.07 4.45 -3.85
N VAL A 172 -8.13 5.11 -3.39
CA VAL A 172 -8.12 6.01 -2.23
C VAL A 172 -8.86 5.38 -1.06
N GLU A 173 -8.66 5.93 0.14
CA GLU A 173 -9.31 5.46 1.36
C GLU A 173 -8.87 4.04 1.77
N LEU A 174 -7.60 3.72 1.51
CA LEU A 174 -7.05 2.44 1.92
C LEU A 174 -6.98 2.33 3.44
N PRO A 175 -7.59 1.30 4.03
CA PRO A 175 -7.47 1.05 5.45
C PRO A 175 -6.03 0.70 5.80
N ASN A 176 -5.63 0.98 7.05
CA ASN A 176 -4.30 0.66 7.58
C ASN A 176 -3.11 1.30 6.83
N PHE A 177 -3.34 2.29 5.95
CA PHE A 177 -2.26 2.99 5.26
C PHE A 177 -1.26 3.58 6.26
N HIS A 178 -1.76 4.29 7.28
CA HIS A 178 -0.90 4.91 8.29
C HIS A 178 -0.07 3.85 9.05
N ALA A 179 -0.71 2.79 9.54
CA ALA A 179 0.00 1.67 10.18
C ALA A 179 1.06 1.03 9.27
N THR A 180 0.79 0.92 7.96
CA THR A 180 1.69 0.28 6.99
C THR A 180 3.00 1.06 6.79
N TYR A 181 2.92 2.38 6.62
CA TYR A 181 4.09 3.22 6.34
C TYR A 181 4.71 3.85 7.60
N PHE A 182 3.90 4.23 8.58
CA PHE A 182 4.35 4.92 9.79
C PHE A 182 4.61 3.97 10.95
N GLY A 183 3.95 2.80 10.99
CA GLY A 183 4.14 1.81 12.06
C GLY A 183 5.53 1.17 12.10
N ARG A 184 6.36 1.36 11.07
CA ARG A 184 7.76 0.90 11.00
C ARG A 184 8.74 1.89 11.62
N VAL A 185 8.31 3.12 11.87
CA VAL A 185 9.17 4.17 12.43
C VAL A 185 9.28 3.96 13.94
N ALA A 186 10.47 3.57 14.39
CA ALA A 186 10.73 3.31 15.81
C ALA A 186 10.37 4.52 16.68
N ASP A 187 9.74 4.24 17.82
CA ASP A 187 9.34 5.20 18.86
C ASP A 187 8.39 6.33 18.39
N LEU A 188 7.86 6.26 17.16
CA LEU A 188 7.05 7.34 16.59
C LEU A 188 5.77 7.61 17.39
N GLU A 189 5.08 6.56 17.82
CA GLU A 189 3.81 6.70 18.57
C GLU A 189 4.04 7.39 19.92
N ALA A 190 5.00 6.92 20.71
CA ALA A 190 5.34 7.51 22.00
C ALA A 190 5.82 8.97 21.84
N ALA A 191 6.62 9.24 20.82
CA ALA A 191 7.09 10.60 20.55
C ALA A 191 5.97 11.52 20.08
N ALA A 192 5.07 11.04 19.23
CA ALA A 192 3.92 11.79 18.77
C ALA A 192 2.98 12.13 19.93
N ALA A 193 2.69 11.18 20.81
CA ALA A 193 1.90 11.42 22.02
C ALA A 193 2.55 12.48 22.92
N ALA A 194 3.86 12.38 23.16
CA ALA A 194 4.59 13.36 23.97
C ALA A 194 4.59 14.76 23.35
N VAL A 195 4.83 14.87 22.04
CA VAL A 195 4.80 16.16 21.32
C VAL A 195 3.37 16.72 21.32
N PHE A 196 2.36 15.90 21.06
CA PHE A 196 0.97 16.32 21.06
C PHE A 196 0.52 16.80 22.44
N GLN A 197 0.87 16.09 23.51
CA GLN A 197 0.63 16.53 24.89
C GLN A 197 1.26 17.89 25.18
N SER A 198 2.45 18.17 24.63
CA SER A 198 3.07 19.49 24.75
C SER A 198 2.31 20.58 23.99
N CYS A 199 1.64 20.23 22.89
CA CYS A 199 0.78 21.14 22.12
C CYS A 199 -0.55 21.45 22.81
N THR A 200 -1.04 20.57 23.69
CA THR A 200 -2.29 20.78 24.44
C THR A 200 -2.08 21.43 25.81
N SER A 201 -0.83 21.58 26.25
CA SER A 201 -0.47 22.07 27.59
C SER A 201 -0.04 23.54 27.59
N GLY A 202 -0.10 24.17 28.76
CA GLY A 202 0.33 25.57 28.97
C GLY A 202 -0.81 26.59 28.97
N SER A 203 -0.47 27.87 29.18
CA SER A 203 -1.45 28.97 29.24
C SER A 203 -2.01 29.38 27.87
N ASP A 204 -1.28 29.08 26.80
CA ASP A 204 -1.72 29.29 25.41
C ASP A 204 -1.36 28.06 24.56
N PRO A 205 -2.14 26.96 24.68
CA PRO A 205 -1.87 25.72 23.96
C PRO A 205 -2.12 25.89 22.45
N LEU A 206 -1.29 25.22 21.65
CA LEU A 206 -1.39 25.16 20.19
C LEU A 206 -2.58 24.33 19.70
N PHE A 207 -3.09 23.41 20.53
CA PHE A 207 -4.25 22.58 20.23
C PHE A 207 -5.24 22.58 21.41
N GLN A 208 -6.52 22.88 21.13
CA GLN A 208 -7.64 22.76 22.11
C GLN A 208 -8.82 22.00 21.49
N GLU A 209 -9.59 22.68 20.64
CA GLU A 209 -10.67 22.10 19.82
C GLU A 209 -10.27 22.07 18.33
N GLY A 210 -8.95 22.11 18.09
CA GLY A 210 -8.32 22.30 16.80
C GLY A 210 -7.02 23.09 16.92
N TRP A 211 -6.27 23.17 15.82
CA TRP A 211 -4.99 23.88 15.76
C TRP A 211 -5.19 25.40 15.75
N LYS A 212 -4.50 26.10 16.67
CA LYS A 212 -4.49 27.56 16.72
C LYS A 212 -3.43 28.14 15.78
N GLY A 213 -3.85 28.46 14.57
CA GLY A 213 -3.03 29.21 13.60
C GLY A 213 -1.63 28.62 13.38
N TRP A 214 -0.71 29.45 12.91
CA TRP A 214 0.70 29.09 12.78
C TRP A 214 1.49 29.65 13.96
N PRO A 215 2.53 28.95 14.47
CA PRO A 215 3.44 29.53 15.45
C PRO A 215 4.03 30.84 14.91
N THR A 216 4.10 31.89 15.74
CA THR A 216 4.58 33.23 15.34
C THR A 216 6.00 33.21 14.74
N ASN A 217 6.79 32.18 15.05
CA ASN A 217 8.09 31.91 14.46
C ASN A 217 8.19 30.45 14.02
N ALA A 218 8.27 30.20 12.70
CA ALA A 218 8.56 28.88 12.12
C ALA A 218 10.05 28.47 12.23
N ASN A 219 10.79 29.10 13.15
CA ASN A 219 12.19 28.79 13.38
C ASN A 219 12.27 27.40 14.04
N GLU A 220 12.96 26.48 13.36
CA GLU A 220 13.15 25.04 13.65
C GLU A 220 13.96 24.75 14.93
N GLY A 221 13.68 25.47 16.01
CA GLY A 221 14.45 25.40 17.24
C GLY A 221 14.02 24.29 18.20
N ARG A 222 12.88 23.62 17.98
CA ARG A 222 12.28 22.76 19.02
C ARG A 222 12.50 21.26 18.85
N TYR A 223 12.84 20.77 17.65
CA TYR A 223 13.08 19.33 17.49
C TYR A 223 13.96 19.03 16.28
N ARG A 224 15.11 18.39 16.50
CA ARG A 224 15.96 17.82 15.45
C ARG A 224 16.15 16.33 15.76
N PRO A 225 15.64 15.41 14.91
CA PRO A 225 15.99 14.01 15.07
C PRO A 225 17.51 13.84 14.92
N PRO A 226 18.17 13.03 15.76
CA PRO A 226 19.64 12.97 15.83
C PRO A 226 20.36 12.47 14.57
N GLN A 227 19.65 11.81 13.64
CA GLN A 227 20.29 11.01 12.58
C GLN A 227 20.05 11.50 11.14
N THR A 228 19.09 12.39 10.90
CA THR A 228 18.80 12.88 9.54
C THR A 228 18.55 14.38 9.55
N GLN A 229 19.44 15.15 8.90
CA GLN A 229 19.20 16.58 8.69
C GLN A 229 18.08 16.74 7.67
N ARG A 230 16.85 16.93 8.18
CA ARG A 230 15.65 17.24 7.41
C ARG A 230 15.03 18.52 7.92
N TRP A 231 14.34 19.23 7.04
CA TRP A 231 13.72 20.50 7.37
C TRP A 231 12.56 20.77 6.41
N LEU A 232 11.69 21.72 6.77
CA LEU A 232 10.46 22.00 6.04
C LEU A 232 10.65 23.22 5.13
N LEU A 233 10.40 23.06 3.83
CA LEU A 233 10.32 24.17 2.89
C LEU A 233 8.86 24.53 2.66
N ALA A 234 8.51 25.79 2.86
CA ALA A 234 7.21 26.35 2.49
C ALA A 234 7.44 27.64 1.70
N GLN A 235 7.61 27.51 0.37
CA GLN A 235 7.87 28.64 -0.53
C GLN A 235 7.04 28.52 -1.82
N PRO A 236 5.70 28.66 -1.72
CA PRO A 236 4.77 28.41 -2.83
C PRO A 236 4.99 29.32 -4.06
N ASN A 237 5.81 30.36 -3.93
CA ASN A 237 6.06 31.34 -4.98
C ASN A 237 7.41 31.21 -5.70
N THR A 238 8.30 30.35 -5.21
CA THR A 238 9.65 30.18 -5.76
C THR A 238 9.78 28.84 -6.48
N PRO A 239 10.07 28.81 -7.79
CA PRO A 239 10.31 27.56 -8.49
C PRO A 239 11.56 26.84 -7.98
N LEU A 240 11.49 25.51 -7.89
CA LEU A 240 12.67 24.67 -7.62
C LEU A 240 13.48 24.43 -8.90
N GLN A 241 14.79 24.19 -8.73
CA GLN A 241 15.71 23.84 -9.82
C GLN A 241 15.58 22.37 -10.24
N ASP A 242 16.21 22.02 -11.36
CA ASP A 242 16.31 20.66 -11.95
C ASP A 242 15.02 20.08 -12.53
N SER A 243 13.99 20.91 -12.67
CA SER A 243 12.80 20.60 -13.47
C SER A 243 12.86 21.27 -14.84
N THR A 244 12.45 20.55 -15.88
CA THR A 244 12.34 21.08 -17.25
C THR A 244 11.34 22.24 -17.34
N VAL A 245 10.31 22.23 -16.49
CA VAL A 245 9.31 23.30 -16.38
C VAL A 245 9.45 23.97 -15.02
N LYS A 246 9.32 25.30 -14.92
CA LYS A 246 9.30 25.97 -13.61
C LYS A 246 8.11 25.48 -12.78
N ARG A 247 8.38 24.69 -11.74
CA ARG A 247 7.39 24.13 -10.81
C ARG A 247 7.63 24.70 -9.42
N LYS A 248 6.55 25.15 -8.79
CA LYS A 248 6.55 25.73 -7.45
C LYS A 248 5.95 24.70 -6.51
N LEU A 249 6.68 24.33 -5.48
CA LEU A 249 6.24 23.43 -4.44
C LEU A 249 5.59 24.26 -3.33
N ASP A 250 4.37 23.91 -2.93
CA ASP A 250 3.70 24.59 -1.82
C ASP A 250 4.43 24.35 -0.50
N ILE A 251 4.65 23.08 -0.19
CA ILE A 251 5.33 22.63 1.01
C ILE A 251 6.07 21.31 0.76
N GLY A 252 7.17 21.05 1.46
CA GLY A 252 7.78 19.73 1.43
C GLY A 252 8.91 19.55 2.42
N PHE A 253 9.17 18.28 2.74
CA PHE A 253 10.29 17.87 3.58
C PHE A 253 11.54 17.73 2.71
N MET A 254 12.61 18.42 3.11
CA MET A 254 13.84 18.52 2.35
C MET A 254 14.97 17.73 2.99
N ARG A 255 15.84 17.13 2.17
CA ARG A 255 17.08 16.48 2.58
C ARG A 255 18.21 17.50 2.76
N GLY A 256 19.03 17.28 3.78
CA GLY A 256 20.31 17.95 3.95
C GLY A 256 20.20 19.32 4.60
N PRO A 257 21.32 20.07 4.70
CA PRO A 257 21.31 21.40 5.30
C PRO A 257 20.52 22.40 4.47
N LYS A 258 19.95 23.40 5.14
CA LYS A 258 19.37 24.57 4.49
C LYS A 258 20.46 25.30 3.68
N PRO A 259 20.28 25.49 2.36
CA PRO A 259 21.10 26.37 1.54
C PRO A 259 21.07 27.81 2.07
N LYS A 260 22.13 28.56 1.78
CA LYS A 260 22.27 29.95 2.23
C LYS A 260 21.37 30.93 1.46
N SER A 261 20.91 30.54 0.26
CA SER A 261 20.03 31.35 -0.60
C SER A 261 18.79 30.55 -0.98
N SER A 262 17.64 31.23 -1.00
CA SER A 262 16.35 30.64 -1.40
C SER A 262 16.28 30.20 -2.87
N SER A 263 17.21 30.65 -3.72
CA SER A 263 17.29 30.26 -5.13
C SER A 263 18.02 28.94 -5.40
N GLN A 264 18.53 28.27 -4.36
CA GLN A 264 19.38 27.08 -4.47
C GLN A 264 18.64 25.76 -4.21
N TYR A 265 17.32 25.77 -4.05
CA TYR A 265 16.55 24.56 -3.79
C TYR A 265 16.28 23.76 -5.07
N SER A 266 16.46 22.44 -4.98
CA SER A 266 16.32 21.49 -6.10
C SER A 266 15.29 20.40 -5.79
N TRP A 267 14.62 19.88 -6.82
CA TRP A 267 13.77 18.68 -6.72
C TRP A 267 14.51 17.44 -6.21
N SER A 268 15.83 17.36 -6.41
CA SER A 268 16.68 16.29 -5.87
C SER A 268 16.74 16.28 -4.33
N GLN A 269 16.37 17.39 -3.68
CA GLN A 269 16.34 17.52 -2.23
C GLN A 269 14.94 17.22 -1.64
N VAL A 270 13.88 17.18 -2.45
CA VAL A 270 12.50 16.99 -1.97
C VAL A 270 12.27 15.53 -1.61
N LEU A 271 12.10 15.23 -0.31
CA LEU A 271 11.84 13.87 0.18
C LEU A 271 10.35 13.52 0.16
N VAL A 272 9.51 14.46 0.60
CA VAL A 272 8.05 14.30 0.70
C VAL A 272 7.41 15.63 0.26
N PRO A 273 6.85 15.71 -0.95
CA PRO A 273 6.09 16.89 -1.38
C PRO A 273 4.71 16.93 -0.72
N GLY A 274 4.22 18.14 -0.48
CA GLY A 274 2.85 18.38 -0.03
C GLY A 274 2.17 19.48 -0.84
N GLU A 275 0.86 19.33 -0.98
CA GLU A 275 -0.01 20.28 -1.66
C GLU A 275 -1.01 20.90 -0.66
N LEU A 276 -1.15 22.23 -0.68
CA LEU A 276 -1.99 22.96 0.25
C LEU A 276 -3.16 23.64 -0.47
N LYS A 277 -4.39 23.37 -0.02
CA LYS A 277 -5.59 24.09 -0.49
C LYS A 277 -6.36 24.63 0.70
N ASN A 278 -6.91 25.83 0.58
CA ASN A 278 -7.69 26.45 1.65
C ASN A 278 -9.11 25.87 1.78
N ASN A 279 -9.63 25.20 0.75
CA ASN A 279 -10.96 24.65 0.70
C ASN A 279 -10.96 23.10 0.75
N PRO A 280 -11.73 22.48 1.65
CA PRO A 280 -11.83 21.01 1.72
C PRO A 280 -12.30 20.33 0.44
N SER A 281 -13.11 21.02 -0.38
CA SER A 281 -13.63 20.48 -1.65
C SER A 281 -12.57 20.33 -2.74
N ALA A 282 -11.35 20.81 -2.53
CA ALA A 282 -10.25 20.63 -3.47
C ALA A 282 -9.54 19.27 -3.36
N ASP A 283 -9.89 18.41 -2.40
CA ASP A 283 -9.40 17.02 -2.30
C ASP A 283 -10.04 16.15 -3.40
N THR A 284 -9.62 16.37 -4.65
CA THR A 284 -10.17 15.73 -5.86
C THR A 284 -9.08 15.50 -6.90
N HIS A 285 -9.27 14.53 -7.79
CA HIS A 285 -8.35 14.19 -8.88
C HIS A 285 -8.04 15.36 -9.82
N ALA A 286 -8.98 16.31 -9.98
CA ALA A 286 -8.82 17.46 -10.86
C ALA A 286 -8.07 18.64 -10.21
N ASN A 287 -7.85 18.62 -8.88
CA ASN A 287 -7.29 19.72 -8.11
C ASN A 287 -6.03 19.26 -7.33
N ALA A 288 -6.14 19.09 -6.00
CA ALA A 288 -4.98 18.85 -5.14
C ALA A 288 -4.17 17.61 -5.55
N TRP A 289 -4.83 16.55 -6.03
CA TRP A 289 -4.14 15.33 -6.44
C TRP A 289 -3.33 15.55 -7.71
N LEU A 290 -3.84 16.37 -8.64
CA LEU A 290 -3.14 16.73 -9.88
C LEU A 290 -1.90 17.56 -9.61
N ASP A 291 -2.00 18.52 -8.68
CA ASP A 291 -0.86 19.35 -8.28
C ASP A 291 0.20 18.51 -7.55
N LEU A 292 -0.21 17.66 -6.61
CA LEU A 292 0.71 16.73 -5.94
C LEU A 292 1.36 15.74 -6.93
N GLY A 293 0.58 15.16 -7.85
CA GLY A 293 1.08 14.25 -8.88
C GLY A 293 2.13 14.92 -9.79
N ARG A 294 1.98 16.22 -10.08
CA ARG A 294 3.02 16.99 -10.78
C ARG A 294 4.31 17.05 -9.96
N TYR A 295 4.25 17.32 -8.66
CA TYR A 295 5.43 17.37 -7.79
C TYR A 295 6.14 16.02 -7.70
N VAL A 296 5.36 14.95 -7.51
CA VAL A 296 5.86 13.58 -7.47
C VAL A 296 6.63 13.22 -8.74
N ARG A 297 6.12 13.61 -9.92
CA ARG A 297 6.82 13.36 -11.19
C ARG A 297 8.18 14.03 -11.24
N GLU A 298 8.29 15.27 -10.76
CA GLU A 298 9.58 15.98 -10.68
C GLU A 298 10.51 15.28 -9.68
N THR A 299 10.00 14.87 -8.51
CA THR A 299 10.77 14.11 -7.51
C THR A 299 11.29 12.79 -8.06
N LEU A 300 10.44 11.96 -8.67
CA LEU A 300 10.84 10.68 -9.28
C LEU A 300 11.82 10.87 -10.45
N SER A 301 11.72 11.98 -11.18
CA SER A 301 12.63 12.30 -12.28
C SER A 301 14.00 12.77 -11.80
N ALA A 302 14.03 13.51 -10.68
CA ALA A 302 15.27 13.99 -10.06
C ALA A 302 15.97 12.93 -9.20
N GLN A 303 15.25 11.90 -8.76
CA GLN A 303 15.73 10.88 -7.83
C GLN A 303 15.51 9.48 -8.41
N ASP A 304 16.44 9.03 -9.25
CA ASP A 304 16.32 7.77 -10.00
C ASP A 304 16.31 6.51 -9.12
N THR A 305 16.81 6.60 -7.89
CA THR A 305 16.85 5.52 -6.90
C THR A 305 15.55 5.37 -6.11
N ARG A 306 14.51 6.16 -6.39
CA ARG A 306 13.19 6.03 -5.73
C ARG A 306 12.41 4.85 -6.31
N ARG A 307 11.90 3.98 -5.45
CA ARG A 307 10.88 2.97 -5.72
C ARG A 307 9.49 3.61 -5.72
N PHE A 308 9.24 4.47 -4.73
CA PHE A 308 8.02 5.26 -4.59
C PHE A 308 8.32 6.63 -3.95
N VAL A 309 7.32 7.51 -3.89
CA VAL A 309 7.34 8.81 -3.22
C VAL A 309 6.11 8.94 -2.33
N LEU A 310 6.35 9.13 -1.04
CA LEU A 310 5.30 9.58 -0.13
C LEU A 310 5.03 11.08 -0.33
N GLY A 311 3.77 11.47 -0.23
CA GLY A 311 3.34 12.86 -0.26
C GLY A 311 2.08 13.09 0.57
N PHE A 312 1.61 14.32 0.65
CA PHE A 312 0.34 14.61 1.32
C PHE A 312 -0.43 15.75 0.66
N THR A 313 -1.76 15.72 0.79
CA THR A 313 -2.62 16.86 0.52
C THR A 313 -3.19 17.36 1.85
N LEU A 314 -3.27 18.68 2.02
CA LEU A 314 -4.01 19.32 3.11
C LEU A 314 -5.00 20.32 2.51
N CYS A 315 -6.28 19.94 2.47
CA CYS A 315 -7.36 20.72 1.89
C CYS A 315 -8.30 21.20 3.01
N GLY A 316 -8.22 22.49 3.34
CA GLY A 316 -8.79 23.00 4.59
C GLY A 316 -8.12 22.31 5.79
N SER A 317 -8.90 21.60 6.61
CA SER A 317 -8.37 20.76 7.69
C SER A 317 -8.25 19.27 7.32
N LEU A 318 -8.65 18.87 6.12
CA LEU A 318 -8.61 17.47 5.69
C LEU A 318 -7.23 17.14 5.15
N MET A 319 -6.50 16.27 5.85
CA MET A 319 -5.22 15.74 5.42
C MET A 319 -5.40 14.35 4.81
N ARG A 320 -4.69 14.07 3.72
CA ARG A 320 -4.57 12.73 3.14
C ARG A 320 -3.12 12.45 2.79
N ILE A 321 -2.69 11.22 3.01
CA ILE A 321 -1.33 10.76 2.74
C ILE A 321 -1.37 9.91 1.47
N TRP A 322 -0.36 10.10 0.63
CA TRP A 322 -0.23 9.47 -0.67
C TRP A 322 1.06 8.68 -0.75
N GLU A 323 1.03 7.57 -1.47
CA GLU A 323 2.20 6.90 -2.01
C GLU A 323 2.05 6.84 -3.52
N PHE A 324 3.08 7.27 -4.23
CA PHE A 324 3.12 7.23 -5.68
C PHE A 324 4.37 6.49 -6.16
N ASP A 325 4.19 5.59 -7.11
CA ASP A 325 5.28 4.94 -7.82
C ASP A 325 5.26 5.35 -9.31
N ARG A 326 5.91 4.56 -10.17
CA ARG A 326 5.94 4.84 -11.61
C ARG A 326 4.71 4.31 -12.36
N LEU A 327 3.82 3.58 -11.69
CA LEU A 327 2.58 3.00 -12.23
C LEU A 327 1.34 3.81 -11.84
N GLY A 328 1.40 4.55 -10.74
CA GLY A 328 0.30 5.40 -10.29
C GLY A 328 0.49 5.81 -8.83
N GLY A 329 -0.61 5.86 -8.09
CA GLY A 329 -0.56 6.14 -6.67
C GLY A 329 -1.75 5.56 -5.91
N ILE A 330 -1.56 5.48 -4.61
CA ILE A 330 -2.55 5.02 -3.66
C ILE A 330 -2.60 5.99 -2.49
N ALA A 331 -3.73 6.04 -1.79
CA ALA A 331 -3.90 7.01 -0.71
C ALA A 331 -4.57 6.44 0.54
N SER A 332 -4.19 7.01 1.68
CA SER A 332 -4.88 6.79 2.95
C SER A 332 -6.34 7.26 2.88
N ASP A 333 -7.11 6.89 3.90
CA ASP A 333 -8.27 7.69 4.32
C ASP A 333 -7.85 9.14 4.59
N LYS A 334 -8.78 10.08 4.38
CA LYS A 334 -8.59 11.47 4.79
C LYS A 334 -9.02 11.61 6.25
N PHE A 335 -8.30 12.44 6.99
CA PHE A 335 -8.60 12.73 8.39
C PHE A 335 -8.61 14.22 8.65
N ASP A 336 -9.40 14.65 9.64
CA ASP A 336 -9.48 16.06 10.02
C ASP A 336 -8.42 16.37 11.07
N ILE A 337 -7.43 17.18 10.72
CA ILE A 337 -6.30 17.49 11.62
C ILE A 337 -6.76 18.18 12.91
N ASN A 338 -7.93 18.83 12.91
CA ASN A 338 -8.48 19.48 14.10
C ASN A 338 -9.20 18.50 15.03
N LYS A 339 -9.61 17.33 14.52
CA LYS A 339 -10.23 16.27 15.32
C LYS A 339 -9.22 15.20 15.73
N GLU A 340 -8.27 14.93 14.85
CA GLU A 340 -7.23 13.89 14.99
C GLU A 340 -5.84 14.56 15.07
N GLY A 341 -5.67 15.50 16.00
CA GLY A 341 -4.42 16.28 16.14
C GLY A 341 -3.19 15.43 16.42
N GLU A 342 -3.30 14.39 17.22
CA GLU A 342 -2.19 13.47 17.49
C GLU A 342 -1.75 12.72 16.22
N ARG A 343 -2.71 12.29 15.38
CA ARG A 343 -2.44 11.67 14.08
C ARG A 343 -1.72 12.62 13.14
N PHE A 344 -2.08 13.91 13.16
CA PHE A 344 -1.36 14.95 12.42
C PHE A 344 0.10 15.06 12.91
N VAL A 345 0.33 15.18 14.21
CA VAL A 345 1.68 15.23 14.80
C VAL A 345 2.50 14.00 14.43
N SER A 346 1.92 12.80 14.59
CA SER A 346 2.54 11.52 14.21
C SER A 346 2.94 11.50 12.74
N THR A 347 2.09 12.02 11.85
CA THR A 347 2.38 12.09 10.41
C THR A 347 3.57 13.00 10.11
N ILE A 348 3.61 14.20 10.71
CA ILE A 348 4.72 15.15 10.51
C ILE A 348 6.03 14.60 11.07
N LEU A 349 6.01 14.02 12.28
CA LEU A 349 7.18 13.38 12.87
C LEU A 349 7.65 12.18 12.04
N GLY A 350 6.71 11.37 11.53
CA GLY A 350 7.01 10.23 10.67
C GLY A 350 7.83 10.65 9.46
N PHE A 351 7.41 11.67 8.72
CA PHE A 351 8.19 12.17 7.58
C PHE A 351 9.58 12.70 7.98
N LEU A 352 9.72 13.27 9.18
CA LEU A 352 11.02 13.72 9.69
C LEU A 352 11.93 12.55 10.08
N TRP A 353 11.39 11.39 10.46
CA TRP A 353 12.12 10.29 11.10
C TRP A 353 12.27 9.03 10.25
N MET A 354 11.37 8.79 9.29
CA MET A 354 11.41 7.66 8.36
C MET A 354 12.81 7.44 7.80
N SER A 355 13.29 6.21 7.66
CA SER A 355 14.56 5.96 6.98
C SER A 355 14.51 6.37 5.50
N GLU A 356 15.64 6.34 4.79
CA GLU A 356 15.61 6.51 3.32
C GLU A 356 14.80 5.38 2.66
N GLU A 357 14.90 4.16 3.18
CA GLU A 357 14.14 3.02 2.69
C GLU A 357 12.62 3.21 2.87
N ASP A 358 12.19 3.67 4.06
CA ASP A 358 10.77 3.94 4.35
C ASP A 358 10.21 5.08 3.50
N LEU A 359 11.07 6.07 3.17
CA LEU A 359 10.71 7.11 2.22
C LEU A 359 10.66 6.61 0.78
N GLY A 360 11.08 5.38 0.50
CA GLY A 360 11.00 4.75 -0.80
C GLY A 360 12.29 4.77 -1.61
N PHE A 361 13.45 5.09 -1.02
CA PHE A 361 14.73 4.84 -1.70
C PHE A 361 15.01 3.33 -1.78
N ASP A 362 15.70 2.91 -2.84
CA ASP A 362 16.15 1.53 -3.01
C ASP A 362 17.43 1.29 -2.19
N PRO A 363 17.38 0.44 -1.13
CA PRO A 363 18.55 0.20 -0.28
C PRO A 363 19.64 -0.61 -0.99
N THR A 364 19.34 -1.23 -2.14
CA THR A 364 20.33 -2.01 -2.91
C THR A 364 21.28 -1.11 -3.71
N ILE A 365 20.89 0.15 -3.97
CA ILE A 365 21.72 1.11 -4.71
C ILE A 365 22.57 1.93 -3.75
N ILE A 366 23.86 1.64 -3.74
CA ILE A 366 24.83 2.29 -2.86
C ILE A 366 25.52 3.42 -3.62
N THR A 367 25.60 4.60 -3.00
CA THR A 367 26.36 5.75 -3.51
C THR A 367 27.58 6.00 -2.62
N CYS A 368 28.78 5.95 -3.19
CA CYS A 368 30.04 6.19 -2.50
C CYS A 368 30.92 7.14 -3.34
N GLY A 369 31.03 8.39 -2.89
CA GLY A 369 31.61 9.47 -3.69
C GLY A 369 30.89 9.60 -5.03
N ASP A 370 31.64 9.58 -6.13
CA ASP A 370 31.08 9.67 -7.48
C ASP A 370 30.63 8.31 -8.06
N LYS A 371 30.78 7.22 -7.31
CA LYS A 371 30.45 5.87 -7.77
C LYS A 371 29.11 5.43 -7.21
N ARG A 372 28.32 4.79 -8.07
CA ARG A 372 27.09 4.08 -7.69
C ARG A 372 27.22 2.61 -8.05
N TYR A 373 26.77 1.73 -7.17
CA TYR A 373 26.88 0.29 -7.37
C TYR A 373 25.80 -0.49 -6.61
N ILE A 374 25.63 -1.75 -6.99
CA ILE A 374 24.80 -2.74 -6.31
C ILE A 374 25.70 -3.93 -5.99
N ASP A 375 25.67 -4.40 -4.76
CA ASP A 375 26.33 -5.64 -4.35
C ASP A 375 25.30 -6.78 -4.44
N ILE A 376 25.67 -7.88 -5.09
CA ILE A 376 24.82 -9.06 -5.27
C ILE A 376 25.60 -10.32 -4.91
N GLU A 377 24.87 -11.39 -4.57
CA GLU A 377 25.43 -12.72 -4.48
C GLU A 377 24.94 -13.55 -5.68
N ARG A 378 25.87 -14.16 -6.41
CA ARG A 378 25.56 -15.06 -7.53
C ARG A 378 26.45 -16.29 -7.44
N ASN A 379 25.83 -17.47 -7.45
CA ASN A 379 26.53 -18.76 -7.35
C ASN A 379 27.47 -18.87 -6.12
N GLY A 380 27.09 -18.26 -4.98
CA GLY A 380 27.90 -18.24 -3.76
C GLY A 380 29.10 -17.28 -3.80
N GLN A 381 29.16 -16.39 -4.79
CA GLN A 381 30.20 -15.35 -4.90
C GLN A 381 29.58 -13.96 -4.82
N GLU A 382 30.25 -13.06 -4.09
CA GLU A 382 29.90 -11.64 -4.06
C GLU A 382 30.38 -10.96 -5.35
N GLU A 383 29.45 -10.32 -6.06
CA GLU A 383 29.73 -9.51 -7.24
C GLU A 383 29.27 -8.06 -6.99
N ARG A 384 30.04 -7.10 -7.53
CA ARG A 384 29.69 -5.67 -7.50
C ARG A 384 29.36 -5.17 -8.90
N ILE A 385 28.12 -4.73 -9.10
CA ILE A 385 27.65 -4.15 -10.36
C ILE A 385 27.77 -2.63 -10.28
N ILE A 386 28.66 -2.05 -11.10
CA ILE A 386 28.86 -0.60 -11.17
C ILE A 386 27.81 0.05 -12.08
N ILE A 387 27.04 0.99 -11.54
CA ILE A 387 26.06 1.79 -12.28
C ILE A 387 26.79 2.97 -12.93
N LYS A 388 27.09 2.84 -14.23
CA LYS A 388 27.83 3.88 -14.97
C LYS A 388 27.00 5.12 -15.29
N LYS A 389 25.70 4.96 -15.56
CA LYS A 389 24.84 6.04 -16.04
C LYS A 389 23.38 5.73 -15.76
N THR A 390 22.59 6.77 -15.46
CA THR A 390 21.13 6.68 -15.41
C THR A 390 20.56 6.67 -16.83
N MET A 391 19.66 5.73 -17.11
CA MET A 391 18.86 5.78 -18.32
C MET A 391 17.79 6.86 -18.16
N SER A 392 18.04 8.03 -18.72
CA SER A 392 17.03 9.06 -18.87
C SER A 392 16.18 8.76 -20.10
N ARG A 393 14.86 8.94 -19.99
CA ARG A 393 14.04 9.10 -21.20
C ARG A 393 14.44 10.39 -21.92
N ALA A 394 14.28 10.42 -23.24
CA ALA A 394 14.51 11.64 -24.02
C ALA A 394 13.60 12.75 -23.46
N ARG A 395 14.23 13.84 -23.00
CA ARG A 395 13.56 15.04 -22.51
C ARG A 395 13.07 15.91 -23.66
#